data_AF-A0A535C773-F1
#
_entry.id   AF-A0A535C773-F1
#
_cell.length_a   1.000
_cell.length_b   1.000
_cell.length_c   1.000
_cell.angle_alpha   90.00
_cell.angle_beta   90.00
_cell.angle_gamma   90.00
#
_symmetry.space_group_name_H-M   'P 1'
#
loop_
_entity.id
_entity.type
_entity.pdbx_description
1 polymer ?
#
loop_
_entity_poly.entity_id
_entity_poly.type
_entity_poly.pdbx_seq_one_letter_code
_entity_poly.pdbx_strand_id
1 'polypeptide(L)'
;MQTSFSNVVATAIAYLSEIDPVMRAAIERVGPCTLEPDSDIFNALVDAIISQQISVKAADAIMARVRAALPEGKVTPEALLPFDFERLRALGLSTPKARYIRNLLEHVYSGQLQLEILSELDDE
;
A
#
# COMPACT_ATOMS: atom_id res chain seq x y z
N MET A 1 -8.28 23.30 2.54
CA MET A 1 -9.19 22.90 1.43
C MET A 1 -8.61 21.63 0.84
N GLN A 2 -9.29 20.50 1.01
CA GLN A 2 -8.81 19.22 0.50
C GLN A 2 -9.03 19.22 -1.02
N THR A 3 -7.97 19.51 -1.77
CA THR A 3 -7.97 19.39 -3.23
C THR A 3 -8.25 17.93 -3.56
N SER A 4 -9.33 17.66 -4.30
CA SER A 4 -9.62 16.30 -4.79
C SER A 4 -8.39 15.72 -5.50
N PHE A 5 -8.07 14.45 -5.30
CA PHE A 5 -6.92 13.81 -5.96
C PHE A 5 -6.97 13.97 -7.49
N SER A 6 -8.18 14.01 -8.06
CA SER A 6 -8.38 14.30 -9.48
C SER A 6 -7.83 15.66 -9.91
N ASN A 7 -7.92 16.69 -9.05
CA ASN A 7 -7.36 18.01 -9.34
C ASN A 7 -5.82 17.97 -9.26
N VAL A 8 -5.25 17.23 -8.30
CA VAL A 8 -3.80 17.01 -8.21
C VAL A 8 -3.27 16.38 -9.50
N VAL A 9 -3.95 15.33 -9.98
CA VAL A 9 -3.61 14.64 -11.24
C VAL A 9 -3.68 15.60 -12.43
N ALA A 10 -4.74 16.40 -12.54
CA ALA A 10 -4.89 17.36 -13.63
C ALA A 10 -3.77 18.41 -13.64
N THR A 11 -3.44 18.96 -12.47
CA THR A 11 -2.33 19.93 -12.32
C THR A 11 -0.98 19.29 -12.66
N ALA A 12 -0.73 18.06 -12.19
CA ALA A 12 0.50 17.34 -12.49
C ALA A 12 0.66 17.03 -13.98
N ILE A 13 -0.42 16.59 -14.65
CA ILE A 13 -0.42 16.33 -16.09
C ILE A 13 -0.09 17.61 -16.88
N ALA A 14 -0.74 18.73 -16.55
CA ALA A 14 -0.49 20.00 -17.22
C ALA A 14 0.97 20.45 -17.04
N TYR A 15 1.46 20.42 -15.80
CA TYR A 15 2.82 20.82 -15.47
C TYR A 15 3.88 19.96 -16.17
N LEU A 16 3.80 18.63 -16.02
CA LEU A 16 4.76 17.70 -16.62
C LEU A 16 4.77 17.78 -18.14
N SER A 17 3.58 17.93 -18.76
CA SER A 17 3.48 18.10 -20.20
C SER A 17 4.14 19.40 -20.68
N GLU A 18 4.05 20.48 -19.90
CA GLU A 18 4.67 21.76 -20.22
C GLU A 18 6.20 21.71 -20.16
N ILE A 19 6.76 21.13 -19.09
CA ILE A 19 8.19 21.19 -18.82
C ILE A 19 9.02 20.10 -19.50
N ASP A 20 8.41 18.96 -19.87
CA ASP A 20 9.13 17.80 -20.41
C ASP A 20 8.40 17.20 -21.65
N PRO A 21 8.96 17.38 -22.86
CA PRO A 21 8.39 16.82 -24.10
C PRO A 21 8.32 15.28 -24.13
N VAL A 22 9.23 14.58 -23.45
CA VAL A 22 9.21 13.11 -23.37
C VAL A 22 8.04 12.66 -22.50
N MET A 23 7.83 13.33 -21.37
CA MET A 23 6.69 13.07 -20.49
C MET A 23 5.37 13.40 -21.18
N ARG A 24 5.29 14.53 -21.91
CA ARG A 24 4.11 14.88 -22.74
C ARG A 24 3.75 13.75 -23.69
N ALA A 25 4.71 13.29 -24.48
CA ALA A 25 4.49 12.22 -25.45
C ALA A 25 4.07 10.89 -24.78
N ALA A 26 4.61 10.60 -23.59
CA ALA A 26 4.20 9.43 -22.81
C ALA A 26 2.75 9.54 -22.30
N ILE A 27 2.37 10.70 -21.76
CA ILE A 27 1.02 10.98 -21.26
C ILE A 27 -0.01 10.90 -22.41
N GLU A 28 0.28 11.53 -23.55
CA GLU A 28 -0.60 11.49 -24.74
C GLU A 28 -0.79 10.05 -25.26
N ARG A 29 0.27 9.23 -25.20
CA ARG A 29 0.23 7.84 -25.67
C ARG A 29 -0.49 6.89 -24.71
N VAL A 30 -0.30 7.05 -23.40
CA VAL A 30 -0.92 6.19 -22.38
C VAL A 30 -2.37 6.59 -22.13
N GLY A 31 -2.67 7.89 -22.20
CA GLY A 31 -3.99 8.44 -21.89
C GLY A 31 -4.14 8.85 -20.43
N PRO A 32 -5.39 8.98 -19.94
CA PRO A 32 -5.67 9.48 -18.59
C PRO A 32 -4.98 8.67 -17.50
N CYS A 33 -4.45 9.36 -16.48
CA CYS A 33 -3.96 8.71 -15.28
C CYS A 33 -5.14 8.17 -14.46
N THR A 34 -5.14 6.86 -14.20
CA THR A 34 -6.17 6.16 -13.42
C THR A 34 -5.69 5.77 -12.02
N LEU A 35 -4.65 6.46 -11.52
CA LEU A 35 -4.17 6.23 -10.16
C LEU A 35 -5.26 6.64 -9.16
N GLU A 36 -5.53 5.78 -8.20
CA GLU A 36 -6.42 6.04 -7.07
C GLU A 36 -5.65 5.74 -5.77
N PRO A 37 -5.53 6.69 -4.84
CA PRO A 37 -4.91 6.44 -3.56
C PRO A 37 -5.74 5.45 -2.73
N ASP A 38 -5.07 4.50 -2.07
CA ASP A 38 -5.71 3.68 -1.05
C ASP A 38 -5.82 4.50 0.25
N SER A 39 -7.05 4.68 0.74
CA SER A 39 -7.30 5.38 1.99
C SER A 39 -6.95 4.54 3.23
N ASP A 40 -6.85 3.22 3.10
CA ASP A 40 -6.45 2.32 4.19
C ASP A 40 -4.94 2.11 4.16
N ILE A 41 -4.22 3.00 4.87
CA ILE A 41 -2.76 3.01 4.91
C ILE A 41 -2.21 1.69 5.46
N PHE A 42 -2.84 1.10 6.47
CA PHE A 42 -2.35 -0.16 7.04
C PHE A 42 -2.47 -1.31 6.05
N ASN A 43 -3.63 -1.44 5.39
CA ASN A 43 -3.82 -2.41 4.32
C ASN A 43 -2.82 -2.20 3.18
N ALA A 44 -2.59 -0.96 2.76
CA ALA A 44 -1.64 -0.62 1.71
C ALA A 44 -0.19 -1.00 2.09
N LEU A 45 0.22 -0.77 3.34
CA LEU A 45 1.54 -1.18 3.84
C LEU A 45 1.70 -2.71 3.86
N VAL A 46 0.67 -3.44 4.29
CA VAL A 46 0.68 -4.91 4.27
C VAL A 46 0.76 -5.43 2.83
N ASP A 47 -0.01 -4.85 1.90
CA ASP A 47 0.05 -5.20 0.49
C ASP A 47 1.43 -4.93 -0.12
N ALA A 48 2.02 -3.77 0.16
CA ALA A 48 3.36 -3.42 -0.28
C ALA A 48 4.40 -4.45 0.20
N ILE A 49 4.34 -4.88 1.47
CA ILE A 49 5.21 -5.94 2.01
C ILE A 49 4.98 -7.27 1.28
N ILE A 50 3.73 -7.65 1.03
CA ILE A 50 3.39 -8.91 0.35
C ILE A 50 3.86 -8.90 -1.11
N SER A 51 3.76 -7.77 -1.80
CA SER A 51 4.06 -7.61 -3.23
C SER A 51 5.57 -7.54 -3.55
N GLN A 52 6.41 -7.33 -2.55
CA GLN A 52 7.87 -7.28 -2.68
C GLN A 52 8.47 -8.49 -3.45
N GLN A 53 9.20 -8.20 -4.54
CA GLN A 53 10.01 -9.15 -5.33
C GLN A 53 9.25 -10.37 -5.87
N ILE A 54 7.94 -10.24 -6.11
CA ILE A 54 7.12 -11.28 -6.74
C ILE A 54 6.21 -10.69 -7.81
N SER A 55 5.59 -11.54 -8.63
CA SER A 55 4.59 -11.08 -9.60
C SER A 55 3.30 -10.66 -8.91
N VAL A 56 2.53 -9.76 -9.56
CA VAL A 56 1.20 -9.33 -9.09
C VAL A 56 0.31 -10.54 -8.80
N LYS A 57 0.24 -11.50 -9.72
CA LYS A 57 -0.54 -12.74 -9.54
C LYS A 57 -0.14 -13.55 -8.30
N ALA A 58 1.15 -13.59 -7.97
CA ALA A 58 1.62 -14.29 -6.77
C ALA A 58 1.27 -13.52 -5.50
N ALA A 59 1.38 -12.18 -5.53
CA ALA A 59 0.98 -11.30 -4.44
C ALA A 59 -0.52 -11.42 -4.17
N ASP A 60 -1.36 -11.31 -5.20
CA ASP A 60 -2.82 -11.47 -5.13
C ASP A 60 -3.21 -12.81 -4.49
N ALA A 61 -2.53 -13.90 -4.87
CA ALA A 61 -2.81 -15.22 -4.31
C ALA A 61 -2.45 -15.32 -2.82
N ILE A 62 -1.38 -14.64 -2.37
CA ILE A 62 -1.02 -14.56 -0.95
C ILE A 62 -2.02 -13.68 -0.21
N MET A 63 -2.30 -12.48 -0.72
CA MET A 63 -3.25 -11.53 -0.13
C MET A 63 -4.65 -12.15 0.00
N ALA A 64 -5.12 -12.89 -1.00
CA ALA A 64 -6.39 -13.62 -0.92
C ALA A 64 -6.43 -14.63 0.23
N ARG A 65 -5.34 -15.37 0.48
CA ARG A 65 -5.24 -16.28 1.64
C ARG A 65 -5.21 -15.51 2.96
N VAL A 66 -4.52 -14.38 3.01
CA VAL A 66 -4.51 -13.49 4.18
C VAL A 66 -5.94 -13.03 4.48
N ARG A 67 -6.62 -12.40 3.52
CA ARG A 67 -8.01 -11.94 3.68
C ARG A 67 -8.96 -13.07 4.08
N ALA A 68 -8.81 -14.26 3.48
CA ALA A 68 -9.65 -15.42 3.82
C ALA A 68 -9.49 -15.89 5.28
N ALA A 69 -8.36 -15.59 5.92
CA ALA A 69 -8.11 -15.93 7.32
C ALA A 69 -8.58 -14.83 8.30
N LEU A 70 -8.96 -13.66 7.82
CA LEU A 70 -9.33 -12.51 8.64
C LEU A 70 -10.85 -12.30 8.74
N PRO A 71 -11.36 -11.78 9.86
CA PRO A 71 -12.75 -11.36 9.97
C PRO A 71 -13.12 -10.38 8.85
N GLU A 72 -14.21 -10.68 8.14
CA GLU A 72 -14.73 -9.86 7.03
C GLU A 72 -13.72 -9.58 5.88
N GLY A 73 -12.59 -10.29 5.83
CA GLY A 73 -11.52 -10.02 4.86
C GLY A 73 -10.78 -8.69 5.06
N LYS A 74 -10.98 -8.04 6.22
CA LYS A 74 -10.40 -6.74 6.54
C LYS A 74 -9.00 -6.91 7.11
N VAL A 75 -8.03 -6.23 6.50
CA VAL A 75 -6.63 -6.21 6.93
C VAL A 75 -6.46 -5.01 7.86
N THR A 76 -6.70 -5.21 9.15
CA THR A 76 -6.47 -4.19 10.19
C THR A 76 -5.41 -4.69 11.18
N PRO A 77 -4.78 -3.79 11.96
CA PRO A 77 -3.84 -4.20 13.01
C PRO A 77 -4.47 -5.24 13.97
N GLU A 78 -5.72 -5.03 14.37
CA GLU A 78 -6.47 -5.89 15.30
C GLU A 78 -6.78 -7.26 14.71
N ALA A 79 -7.16 -7.29 13.43
CA ALA A 79 -7.46 -8.53 12.74
C ALA A 79 -6.20 -9.41 12.60
N LEU A 80 -5.03 -8.80 12.37
CA LEU A 80 -3.76 -9.50 12.17
C LEU A 80 -2.99 -9.79 13.47
N LEU A 81 -3.26 -9.08 14.57
CA LEU A 81 -2.56 -9.28 15.85
C LEU A 81 -2.50 -10.74 16.33
N PRO A 82 -3.56 -11.57 16.21
CA PRO A 82 -3.56 -12.98 16.62
C PRO A 82 -2.71 -13.92 15.76
N PHE A 83 -2.16 -13.42 14.64
CA PHE A 83 -1.30 -14.18 13.74
C PHE A 83 0.15 -14.01 14.20
N ASP A 84 0.67 -15.05 14.84
CA ASP A 84 2.09 -15.18 15.11
C ASP A 84 2.88 -15.43 13.81
N PHE A 85 4.21 -15.44 13.94
CA PHE A 85 5.11 -15.62 12.81
C PHE A 85 4.83 -16.89 11.99
N GLU A 86 4.56 -18.02 12.64
CA GLU A 86 4.33 -19.30 11.95
C GLU A 86 2.97 -19.31 11.24
N ARG A 87 1.93 -18.72 11.84
CA ARG A 87 0.63 -18.54 11.18
C ARG A 87 0.74 -17.66 9.95
N LEU A 88 1.49 -16.57 10.00
CA LEU A 88 1.74 -15.73 8.82
C LEU A 88 2.45 -16.52 7.72
N ARG A 89 3.46 -17.32 8.05
CA ARG A 89 4.13 -18.18 7.07
C ARG A 89 3.22 -19.22 6.45
N ALA A 90 2.30 -19.79 7.24
CA ALA A 90 1.31 -20.75 6.75
C ALA A 90 0.36 -20.16 5.69
N LEU A 91 0.18 -18.83 5.66
CA LEU A 91 -0.58 -18.11 4.63
C LEU A 91 0.21 -17.94 3.31
N GLY A 92 1.46 -18.40 3.26
CA GLY A 92 2.33 -18.34 2.09
C GLY A 92 3.27 -17.13 2.06
N LEU A 93 3.41 -16.41 3.18
CA LEU A 93 4.44 -15.38 3.32
C LEU A 93 5.82 -16.02 3.49
N SER A 94 6.82 -15.41 2.85
CA SER A 94 8.22 -15.76 3.12
C SER A 94 8.62 -15.35 4.54
N THR A 95 9.69 -15.94 5.05
CA THR A 95 10.25 -15.59 6.37
C THR A 95 10.48 -14.08 6.54
N PRO A 96 11.12 -13.36 5.59
CA PRO A 96 11.26 -11.91 5.71
C PRO A 96 9.92 -11.16 5.79
N LYS A 97 8.96 -11.50 4.93
CA LYS A 97 7.66 -10.80 4.88
C LYS A 97 6.82 -11.03 6.14
N ALA A 98 6.82 -12.26 6.67
CA ALA A 98 6.19 -12.54 7.95
C ALA A 98 6.82 -11.70 9.09
N ARG A 99 8.15 -11.58 9.11
CA ARG A 99 8.85 -10.71 10.08
C ARG A 99 8.51 -9.24 9.90
N TYR A 100 8.44 -8.75 8.66
CA TYR A 100 8.10 -7.34 8.40
C TYR A 100 6.67 -7.00 8.81
N ILE A 101 5.70 -7.88 8.56
CA ILE A 101 4.33 -7.67 9.04
C ILE A 101 4.27 -7.66 10.57
N ARG A 102 4.99 -8.58 11.25
CA ARG A 102 5.07 -8.57 12.72
C ARG A 102 5.68 -7.27 13.24
N ASN A 103 6.74 -6.80 12.61
CA ASN A 103 7.39 -5.56 12.99
C ASN A 103 6.49 -4.34 12.75
N LEU A 104 5.76 -4.30 11.63
CA LEU A 104 4.76 -3.27 11.33
C LEU A 104 3.67 -3.23 12.42
N LEU A 105 3.12 -4.40 12.77
CA LEU A 105 2.14 -4.51 13.87
C LEU A 105 2.72 -3.95 15.17
N GLU A 106 3.94 -4.34 15.55
CA GLU A 106 4.59 -3.85 16.76
C GLU A 106 4.75 -2.32 16.79
N HIS A 107 5.12 -1.69 15.67
CA HIS A 107 5.28 -0.24 15.60
C HIS A 107 3.95 0.51 15.66
N VAL A 108 2.90 -0.02 15.01
CA VAL A 108 1.55 0.54 15.08
C VAL A 108 1.00 0.42 16.52
N TYR A 109 1.11 -0.76 17.13
CA TYR A 109 0.60 -0.99 18.49
C TYR A 109 1.35 -0.22 19.57
N SER A 110 2.67 -0.03 19.41
CA SER A 110 3.46 0.77 20.36
C SER A 110 3.27 2.28 20.17
N GLY A 111 2.58 2.72 19.12
CA GLY A 111 2.44 4.13 18.76
C GLY A 111 3.72 4.76 18.19
N GLN A 112 4.75 3.95 17.89
CA GLN A 112 5.95 4.41 17.20
C GLN A 112 5.66 4.78 15.75
N LEU A 113 4.68 4.12 15.13
CA LEU A 113 4.12 4.48 13.83
C LEU A 113 2.65 4.86 14.01
N GLN A 114 2.34 6.14 13.84
CA GLN A 114 0.99 6.69 13.92
C GLN A 114 0.48 6.93 12.50
N LEU A 115 -0.40 6.06 12.02
CA LEU A 115 -0.87 6.09 10.62
C LEU A 115 -1.76 7.30 10.34
N GLU A 116 -2.44 7.81 11.37
CA GLU A 116 -3.40 8.91 11.27
C GLU A 116 -2.74 10.25 10.95
N ILE A 117 -1.49 10.44 11.38
CA ILE A 117 -0.72 11.67 11.16
C ILE A 117 0.29 11.53 10.04
N LEU A 118 0.38 10.36 9.39
CA LEU A 118 1.42 10.07 8.40
C LEU A 118 1.41 11.08 7.24
N SER A 119 0.23 11.55 6.84
CA SER A 119 0.07 12.56 5.78
C SER A 119 0.52 13.98 6.17
N GLU A 120 0.80 14.21 7.46
CA GLU A 120 1.28 15.49 7.98
C GLU A 120 2.81 15.51 8.13
N LEU A 121 3.45 14.34 8.03
CA LEU A 121 4.90 14.23 8.09
C LEU A 121 5.51 14.59 6.74
N ASP A 122 6.74 15.08 6.80
CA ASP A 122 7.58 15.20 5.60
C ASP A 122 8.01 13.80 5.13
N ASP A 123 8.42 13.70 3.86
CA ASP A 123 8.89 12.43 3.30
C ASP A 123 10.23 11.96 3.93
N GLU A 124 10.99 12.87 4.56
CA GLU A 124 12.29 12.63 5.22
C GLU A 124 12.21 12.70 6.76
#